data_AF-A0A1D7XGT4-F1
#
_entry.id   AF-A0A1D7XGT4-F1
#
_cell.length_a   1.000
_cell.length_b   1.000
_cell.length_c   1.000
_cell.angle_alpha   90.00
_cell.angle_beta   90.00
_cell.angle_gamma   90.00
#
_symmetry.space_group_name_H-M   'P 1'
#
loop_
_entity.id
_entity.type
_entity.pdbx_description
1 polymer ?
#
loop_
_entity_poly.entity_id
_entity_poly.type
_entity_poly.pdbx_seq_one_letter_code
_entity_poly.pdbx_strand_id
1 'polypeptide(L)'
;MSGRISVCSICPRENEQIDAVIRLSKDRRSCIYGTVIDENGAAVPDAVVKLLQITGCRGKTPVPLTHTFTDKYGQFLLGPLCPGKRYMLKVYKDNVSIRYAPLDVDCYEGSCISADETSPDSDEDLIYCGGKPHR
;
A
#
# COMPACT_ATOMS: atom_id res chain seq x y z
N MET A 1 -3.83 1.02 7.74
CA MET A 1 -4.27 2.32 8.30
C MET A 1 -4.40 3.29 7.14
N SER A 2 -5.62 3.51 6.64
CA SER A 2 -5.84 4.33 5.45
C SER A 2 -5.81 5.82 5.81
N GLY A 3 -4.87 6.55 5.22
CA GLY A 3 -4.68 7.99 5.39
C GLY A 3 -5.72 8.84 4.65
N ARG A 4 -7.00 8.47 4.68
CA ARG A 4 -8.07 9.23 4.04
C ARG A 4 -8.70 10.19 5.05
N ILE A 5 -8.56 11.50 4.83
CA ILE A 5 -9.27 12.52 5.65
C ILE A 5 -10.73 12.58 5.24
N SER A 6 -11.00 12.46 3.95
CA SER A 6 -12.34 12.38 3.37
C SER A 6 -12.24 11.66 2.04
N VAL A 7 -13.18 10.77 1.76
CA VAL A 7 -13.39 10.19 0.43
C VAL A 7 -14.83 10.46 0.05
N CYS A 8 -15.03 10.92 -1.17
CA CYS A 8 -16.32 11.08 -1.78
C CYS A 8 -16.28 10.35 -3.12
N SER A 9 -17.27 9.50 -3.37
CA SER A 9 -17.54 8.91 -4.67
C SER A 9 -18.69 9.68 -5.29
N ILE A 10 -18.52 10.11 -6.54
CA ILE A 10 -19.51 10.88 -7.30
C ILE A 10 -19.72 10.23 -8.66
N CYS A 11 -20.97 10.23 -9.14
CA CYS A 11 -21.38 9.69 -10.44
C CYS A 11 -22.37 10.67 -11.09
N PRO A 12 -21.90 11.71 -11.80
CA PRO A 12 -22.76 12.70 -12.46
C PRO A 12 -23.43 12.15 -13.72
N ARG A 13 -24.55 12.76 -14.14
CA ARG A 13 -25.33 12.42 -15.35
C ARG A 13 -25.12 13.41 -16.49
N GLU A 14 -25.73 13.12 -17.64
CA GLU A 14 -25.73 13.99 -18.81
C GLU A 14 -26.28 15.38 -18.46
N ASN A 15 -25.52 16.43 -18.77
CA ASN A 15 -25.82 17.84 -18.50
C ASN A 15 -25.96 18.21 -17.00
N GLU A 16 -25.36 17.46 -16.07
CA GLU A 16 -25.39 17.76 -14.62
C GLU A 16 -24.17 18.57 -14.15
N GLN A 17 -24.41 19.67 -13.43
CA GLN A 17 -23.38 20.41 -12.69
C GLN A 17 -23.50 20.11 -11.19
N ILE A 18 -22.44 19.58 -10.59
CA ILE A 18 -22.34 19.40 -9.13
C ILE A 18 -21.58 20.59 -8.54
N ASP A 19 -22.30 21.47 -7.84
CA ASP A 19 -21.69 22.49 -6.99
C ASP A 19 -21.44 21.89 -5.60
N ALA A 20 -20.18 21.63 -5.27
CA ALA A 20 -19.79 20.92 -4.06
C ALA A 20 -18.88 21.74 -3.15
N VAL A 21 -19.19 21.73 -1.85
CA VAL A 21 -18.33 22.28 -0.79
C VAL A 21 -17.76 21.14 0.04
N ILE A 22 -16.46 20.88 -0.08
CA ILE A 22 -15.77 19.87 0.72
C ILE A 22 -15.20 20.52 1.99
N ARG A 23 -15.76 20.16 3.15
CA ARG A 23 -15.26 20.61 4.46
C ARG A 23 -14.34 19.56 5.06
N LEU A 24 -13.06 19.87 5.18
CA LEU A 24 -12.09 19.00 5.83
C LEU A 24 -12.09 19.23 7.35
N SER A 25 -11.95 18.14 8.11
CA SER A 25 -11.65 18.22 9.54
C SER A 25 -10.18 18.58 9.76
N LYS A 26 -9.83 19.01 10.99
CA LYS A 26 -8.45 19.32 11.36
C LYS A 26 -7.57 18.08 11.19
N ASP A 27 -6.69 18.10 10.20
CA ASP A 27 -5.67 17.07 10.04
C ASP A 27 -4.57 17.24 11.09
N ARG A 28 -4.26 16.16 11.81
CA ARG A 28 -3.20 16.11 12.83
C ARG A 28 -2.03 15.25 12.39
N ARG A 29 -2.08 14.70 11.18
CA ARG A 29 -1.05 13.83 10.66
C ARG A 29 0.13 14.66 10.17
N SER A 30 1.30 14.06 10.24
CA SER A 30 2.55 14.67 9.83
C SER A 30 3.00 14.11 8.48
N CYS A 31 4.01 14.72 7.87
CA CYS A 31 4.72 14.12 6.74
C CYS A 31 6.22 14.31 6.95
N ILE A 32 7.01 13.49 6.26
CA ILE A 32 8.44 13.69 6.13
C ILE A 32 8.69 14.16 4.71
N TYR A 33 9.14 15.40 4.57
CA TYR A 33 9.78 15.90 3.38
C TYR A 33 11.29 15.89 3.61
N GLY A 34 12.06 15.39 2.66
CA GLY A 34 13.52 15.32 2.79
C GLY A 34 14.22 15.28 1.46
N THR A 35 15.55 15.40 1.52
CA THR A 35 16.44 15.36 0.36
C THR A 35 17.55 14.35 0.62
N VAL A 36 17.81 13.47 -0.33
CA VAL A 36 18.95 12.55 -0.32
C VAL A 36 20.07 13.19 -1.12
N ILE A 37 21.21 13.40 -0.45
CA ILE A 37 22.45 13.89 -1.04
C ILE A 37 23.56 12.86 -0.84
N ASP A 38 24.54 12.85 -1.74
CA ASP A 38 25.73 12.00 -1.61
C ASP A 38 26.86 12.67 -0.82
N GLU A 39 28.01 12.01 -0.74
CA GLU A 39 29.19 12.48 -0.02
C GLU A 39 29.77 13.81 -0.55
N ASN A 40 29.46 14.15 -1.81
CA ASN A 40 29.88 15.41 -2.43
C ASN A 40 28.81 16.51 -2.29
N GLY A 41 27.70 16.22 -1.61
CA GLY A 41 26.56 17.12 -1.47
C GLY A 41 25.68 17.19 -2.73
N ALA A 42 25.88 16.33 -3.71
CA ALA A 42 25.06 16.29 -4.92
C ALA A 42 23.74 15.56 -4.66
N ALA A 43 22.67 16.04 -5.30
CA ALA A 43 21.36 15.40 -5.24
C ALA A 43 21.40 13.98 -5.79
N VAL A 44 20.75 13.05 -5.10
CA VAL A 44 20.67 11.65 -5.51
C VAL A 44 19.30 11.35 -6.10
N PRO A 45 19.17 11.29 -7.44
CA PRO A 45 17.93 10.85 -8.07
C PRO A 45 17.69 9.35 -7.89
N ASP A 46 16.41 8.96 -7.94
CA ASP A 46 15.95 7.56 -8.00
C ASP A 46 16.36 6.67 -6.80
N ALA A 47 16.77 7.28 -5.69
CA ALA A 47 17.05 6.56 -4.44
C ALA A 47 15.75 5.99 -3.86
N VAL A 48 15.77 4.73 -3.44
CA VAL A 48 14.63 4.10 -2.76
C VAL A 48 14.62 4.54 -1.31
N VAL A 49 13.56 5.23 -0.89
CA VAL A 49 13.31 5.58 0.51
C VAL A 49 12.18 4.72 1.04
N LYS A 50 12.49 3.76 1.91
CA LYS A 50 11.51 2.89 2.57
C LYS A 50 11.12 3.46 3.93
N LEU A 51 9.82 3.59 4.16
CA LEU A 51 9.26 3.95 5.46
C LEU A 51 8.82 2.70 6.21
N LEU A 52 9.32 2.56 7.43
CA LEU A 52 8.90 1.51 8.37
C LEU A 52 8.36 2.15 9.64
N GLN A 53 7.31 1.59 10.21
CA GLN A 53 6.87 1.94 11.55
C GLN A 53 7.57 1.04 12.55
N ILE A 54 8.10 1.61 13.63
CA ILE A 54 8.71 0.85 14.71
C ILE A 54 7.63 0.51 15.75
N THR A 55 7.28 -0.78 15.82
CA THR A 55 6.23 -1.34 16.69
C THR A 55 6.81 -2.42 17.64
N GLY A 56 5.94 -3.04 18.45
CA GLY A 56 6.28 -4.14 19.38
C GLY A 56 6.69 -3.69 20.78
N CYS A 57 6.78 -4.64 21.73
CA CYS A 57 7.24 -4.40 23.10
C CYS A 57 8.67 -3.83 23.07
N ARG A 58 8.91 -2.72 23.77
CA ARG A 58 10.17 -1.92 23.72
C ARG A 58 10.45 -1.23 22.36
N GLY A 59 9.54 -1.37 21.39
CA GLY A 59 9.58 -0.85 20.03
C GLY A 59 10.88 -1.07 19.29
N LYS A 60 11.10 -2.35 18.92
CA LYS A 60 12.25 -2.82 18.14
C LYS A 60 11.84 -3.54 16.85
N THR A 61 10.54 -3.67 16.56
CA THR A 61 10.06 -4.41 15.39
C THR A 61 9.75 -3.44 14.26
N PRO A 62 10.57 -3.39 13.18
CA PRO A 62 10.27 -2.57 12.02
C PRO A 62 9.20 -3.24 11.15
N VAL A 63 8.06 -2.58 10.97
CA VAL A 63 6.99 -3.00 10.07
C VAL A 63 7.01 -2.11 8.83
N PRO A 64 7.26 -2.64 7.63
CA PRO A 64 7.19 -1.87 6.39
C PRO A 64 5.82 -1.21 6.22
N LEU A 65 5.79 0.08 5.87
CA LEU A 65 4.55 0.81 5.59
C LEU A 65 4.41 1.12 4.11
N THR A 66 5.41 1.80 3.55
CA THR A 66 5.42 2.24 2.15
C THR A 66 6.85 2.58 1.73
N HIS A 67 7.02 2.94 0.47
CA HIS A 67 8.27 3.46 -0.06
C HIS A 67 7.97 4.55 -1.10
N THR A 68 8.99 5.34 -1.41
CA THR A 68 8.99 6.28 -2.52
C THR A 68 10.38 6.33 -3.15
N PHE A 69 10.48 6.98 -4.30
CA PHE A 69 11.74 7.27 -4.97
C PHE A 69 12.03 8.77 -4.88
N THR A 70 13.31 9.13 -4.82
CA THR A 70 13.70 10.54 -4.88
C THR A 70 13.57 11.09 -6.30
N ASP A 71 13.18 12.36 -6.43
CA ASP A 71 13.13 13.05 -7.72
C ASP A 71 14.54 13.47 -8.20
N LYS A 72 14.60 14.18 -9.34
CA LYS A 72 15.87 14.69 -9.92
C LYS A 72 16.67 15.63 -9.01
N TYR A 73 16.05 16.19 -7.98
CA TYR A 73 16.68 17.05 -6.98
C TYR A 73 16.96 16.30 -5.67
N GLY A 74 16.83 14.97 -5.68
CA GLY A 74 17.00 14.12 -4.51
C GLY A 74 15.85 14.19 -3.51
N GLN A 75 14.73 14.84 -3.86
CA GLN A 75 13.66 15.11 -2.91
C GLN A 75 12.69 13.95 -2.81
N PHE A 76 12.16 13.71 -1.61
CA PHE A 76 11.11 12.74 -1.36
C PHE A 76 10.08 13.27 -0.37
N LEU A 77 8.85 12.73 -0.46
CA LEU A 77 7.76 13.01 0.47
C LEU A 77 7.13 11.69 0.93
N LEU A 78 7.02 11.49 2.24
CA LEU A 78 6.41 10.33 2.86
C LEU A 78 5.38 10.76 3.90
N GLY A 79 4.14 10.30 3.71
CA GLY A 79 3.03 10.59 4.61
C GLY A 79 1.70 10.18 3.98
N PRO A 80 0.58 10.48 4.65
CA PRO A 80 0.49 11.07 5.99
C PRO A 80 0.90 10.10 7.11
N LEU A 81 1.47 10.62 8.20
CA LEU A 81 2.01 9.89 9.35
C LEU A 81 1.21 10.19 10.62
N CYS A 82 0.99 9.17 11.45
CA CYS A 82 0.31 9.35 12.73
C CYS A 82 1.25 10.06 13.72
N PRO A 83 0.81 11.14 14.39
CA PRO A 83 1.61 11.83 15.40
C PRO A 83 1.89 10.90 16.60
N GLY A 84 3.04 11.10 17.25
CA GLY A 84 3.44 10.33 18.44
C GLY A 84 3.83 8.86 18.17
N LYS A 85 3.95 8.46 16.89
CA LYS A 85 4.48 7.14 16.51
C LYS A 85 5.95 7.24 16.13
N ARG A 86 6.68 6.12 16.26
CA ARG A 86 8.08 6.00 15.85
C ARG A 86 8.18 5.40 14.46
N TYR A 87 9.00 6.02 13.63
CA TYR A 87 9.25 5.63 12.25
C TYR A 87 10.75 5.49 12.00
N MET A 88 11.09 4.68 11.00
CA MET A 88 12.45 4.46 10.51
C MET A 88 12.44 4.63 9.00
N LEU A 89 13.42 5.35 8.49
CA LEU A 89 13.72 5.41 7.06
C LEU A 89 14.88 4.47 6.76
N LYS A 90 14.77 3.71 5.67
CA LYS A 90 15.91 3.05 5.04
C LYS A 90 16.06 3.61 3.63
N VAL A 91 17.21 4.22 3.37
CA VAL A 91 17.54 4.80 2.07
C VAL A 91 18.50 3.87 1.36
N TYR A 92 18.21 3.58 0.11
CA TYR A 92 19.03 2.75 -0.75
C TYR A 92 19.31 3.51 -2.04
N LYS A 93 20.58 3.57 -2.40
CA LYS A 93 21.11 4.10 -3.66
C LYS A 93 21.96 3.00 -4.29
N ASP A 94 22.04 2.97 -5.61
CA ASP A 94 22.90 2.05 -6.38
C ASP A 94 22.47 0.56 -6.34
N ASN A 95 23.32 -0.33 -6.88
CA ASN A 95 23.09 -1.77 -7.00
C ASN A 95 23.11 -2.45 -5.62
N VAL A 96 21.99 -2.37 -4.90
CA VAL A 96 21.79 -3.12 -3.66
C VAL A 96 21.77 -4.62 -3.97
N SER A 97 22.75 -5.34 -3.42
CA SER A 97 22.72 -6.80 -3.35
C SER A 97 21.67 -7.24 -2.33
N ILE A 98 20.44 -7.45 -2.80
CA ILE A 98 19.37 -8.06 -2.02
C ILE A 98 19.52 -9.58 -2.18
N ARG A 99 20.07 -10.27 -1.18
CA ARG A 99 20.07 -11.73 -1.18
C ARG A 99 18.74 -12.26 -0.64
N TYR A 100 17.97 -12.84 -1.53
CA TYR A 100 16.80 -13.63 -1.21
C TYR A 100 17.23 -15.00 -0.68
N ALA A 101 16.55 -15.47 0.37
CA ALA A 101 16.59 -16.86 0.79
C ALA A 101 15.15 -17.36 0.89
N PRO A 102 14.81 -18.51 0.29
CA PRO A 102 13.46 -19.06 0.36
C PRO A 102 13.11 -19.39 1.81
N LEU A 103 11.86 -19.11 2.17
CA LEU A 103 11.21 -19.72 3.30
C LEU A 103 10.35 -20.84 2.71
N ASP A 104 10.51 -22.06 3.17
CA ASP A 104 9.56 -23.12 2.83
C ASP A 104 8.19 -22.74 3.42
N VAL A 105 7.18 -22.71 2.56
CA VAL A 105 5.81 -22.35 2.88
C VAL A 105 4.87 -23.45 2.37
N ASP A 106 4.02 -23.97 3.25
CA ASP A 106 2.98 -24.94 2.89
C ASP A 106 1.82 -24.25 2.14
N CYS A 107 1.24 -24.92 1.14
CA CYS A 107 0.22 -24.35 0.24
C CYS A 107 -1.14 -24.12 0.91
N TYR A 108 -1.84 -23.06 0.46
CA TYR A 108 -3.26 -22.79 0.75
C TYR A 108 -4.01 -22.48 -0.54
N GLU A 109 -5.14 -23.14 -0.80
CA GLU A 109 -6.02 -22.82 -1.94
C GLU A 109 -6.98 -21.67 -1.59
N GLY A 110 -6.93 -20.59 -2.38
CA GLY A 110 -7.83 -19.44 -2.25
C GLY A 110 -8.51 -19.07 -3.57
N SER A 111 -9.73 -18.53 -3.51
CA SER A 111 -10.45 -17.96 -4.65
C SER A 111 -10.23 -16.45 -4.78
N CYS A 112 -10.26 -15.93 -6.02
CA CYS A 112 -9.93 -14.53 -6.34
C CYS A 112 -11.06 -13.54 -6.01
N ILE A 113 -10.71 -12.31 -5.60
CA ILE A 113 -11.63 -11.17 -5.55
C ILE A 113 -11.65 -10.51 -6.93
N SER A 114 -12.48 -11.07 -7.82
CA SER A 114 -12.92 -10.44 -9.07
C SER A 114 -14.16 -11.22 -9.53
N ALA A 115 -15.29 -10.98 -8.88
CA ALA A 115 -16.58 -11.30 -9.45
C ALA A 115 -17.21 -9.96 -9.83
N ASP A 116 -17.03 -9.57 -11.08
CA ASP A 116 -18.01 -8.76 -11.82
C ASP A 116 -18.28 -9.60 -13.09
N GLU A 117 -19.31 -10.45 -13.11
CA GLU A 117 -20.71 -10.15 -13.47
C GLU A 117 -20.87 -9.68 -14.93
N THR A 118 -21.17 -10.61 -15.86
CA THR A 118 -22.43 -10.62 -16.64
C THR A 118 -22.56 -11.84 -17.59
N SER A 119 -23.77 -12.39 -17.61
CA SER A 119 -24.29 -13.66 -18.15
C SER A 119 -24.55 -13.68 -19.68
N PRO A 120 -24.91 -14.83 -20.31
CA PRO A 120 -26.31 -15.28 -20.31
C PRO A 120 -26.51 -16.80 -20.17
N ASP A 121 -27.58 -17.15 -19.47
CA ASP A 121 -28.37 -18.38 -19.49
C ASP A 121 -27.89 -19.55 -20.37
N SER A 122 -27.57 -20.68 -19.73
CA SER A 122 -28.05 -21.99 -20.18
C SER A 122 -28.17 -22.93 -18.98
N ASP A 123 -29.41 -23.25 -18.68
CA ASP A 123 -29.84 -24.29 -17.75
C ASP A 123 -29.18 -25.67 -18.03
N GLU A 124 -29.13 -26.46 -16.95
CA GLU A 124 -29.00 -27.93 -16.91
C GLU A 124 -27.67 -28.54 -17.36
N ASP A 125 -26.90 -29.05 -16.39
CA ASP A 125 -26.72 -30.51 -16.32
C ASP A 125 -26.17 -30.96 -14.97
N LEU A 126 -27.04 -31.65 -14.24
CA LEU A 126 -26.76 -32.49 -13.08
C LEU A 126 -25.81 -33.63 -13.47
N ILE A 127 -24.66 -33.76 -12.79
CA ILE A 127 -23.98 -35.06 -12.69
C ILE A 127 -23.68 -35.39 -11.23
N TYR A 128 -24.55 -36.26 -10.71
CA TYR A 128 -24.38 -37.06 -9.49
C TYR A 128 -23.12 -37.93 -9.59
N CYS A 129 -22.32 -37.98 -8.52
CA CYS A 129 -21.53 -39.18 -8.17
C CYS A 129 -21.33 -39.23 -6.66
N GLY A 130 -22.18 -40.01 -5.99
CA GLY A 130 -22.07 -40.31 -4.57
C GLY A 130 -20.96 -41.30 -4.25
N GLY A 131 -20.40 -41.18 -3.05
CA GLY A 131 -19.54 -42.16 -2.40
C GLY A 131 -19.53 -41.92 -0.89
N LYS A 132 -19.96 -42.92 -0.12
CA LYS A 132 -20.34 -42.88 1.31
C LYS A 132 -19.20 -42.51 2.30
N PRO A 133 -19.53 -42.08 3.53
CA PRO A 133 -18.56 -41.87 4.60
C PRO A 133 -18.16 -43.19 5.28
N HIS A 134 -16.88 -43.35 5.62
CA HIS A 134 -16.41 -44.38 6.55
C HIS A 134 -16.21 -43.76 7.94
N ARG A 135 -16.74 -44.51 8.92
CA ARG A 135 -16.79 -44.34 10.38
C ARG A 135 -15.64 -43.59 11.05
#